data_AF-A0A395L1P3-F1
#
_entry.id   AF-A0A395L1P3-F1
#
_cell.length_a   1.000
_cell.length_b   1.000
_cell.length_c   1.000
_cell.angle_alpha   90.00
_cell.angle_beta   90.00
_cell.angle_gamma   90.00
#
_symmetry.space_group_name_H-M   'P 1'
#
loop_
_entity.id
_entity.type
_entity.pdbx_description
1 polymer ?
#
loop_
_entity_poly.entity_id
_entity_poly.type
_entity_poly.pdbx_seq_one_letter_code
_entity_poly.pdbx_strand_id
1 'polypeptide(L)'
;MRHIFKLDASLEQKPAVVETDGKLVVAVGADAVSIPKSARSNIRIHIDRCQANGKQIEVQGWAFCRDSEQPIKRIYLALDGRIIGSGKPVLRTDVRRVFHLDYDHYGFRIDANTEFDVYPGDSIDLFVMDGGGMIHVPTAISGTRGPAVAATKVALNGEKLFLLHPEATTAEVAGREEFDLVNNIQLHVDRIEISQGRVTVRGWCFDQHLMDARPQVGLVKGDMLMSPLIPCSVKRPDVIEAYSLTSKNPFQGFGFDIHADGLQEDDKQALRVLAVVCADRQQRAMLTNFSHKKVNLLPRGKQIFGILERWWAR
;
A
#
# COMPACT_ATOMS: atom_id res chain seq x y z
N MET A 1 15.02 7.55 -28.64
CA MET A 1 15.40 6.11 -28.54
C MET A 1 16.49 5.82 -27.49
N ARG A 2 17.64 6.51 -27.43
CA ARG A 2 18.73 6.20 -26.46
C ARG A 2 18.29 6.17 -24.99
N HIS A 3 17.47 7.12 -24.55
CA HIS A 3 16.97 7.18 -23.17
C HIS A 3 16.09 6.00 -22.76
N ILE A 4 15.41 5.38 -23.74
CA ILE A 4 14.49 4.27 -23.47
C ILE A 4 15.27 2.97 -23.19
N PHE A 5 16.33 2.71 -23.96
CA PHE A 5 17.20 1.56 -23.70
C PHE A 5 17.93 1.66 -22.34
N LYS A 6 18.24 2.89 -21.91
CA LYS A 6 18.76 3.13 -20.55
C LYS A 6 17.73 2.76 -19.48
N LEU A 7 16.46 3.10 -19.70
CA LEU A 7 15.39 2.76 -18.75
C LEU A 7 15.24 1.24 -18.61
N ASP A 8 15.16 0.51 -19.72
CA ASP A 8 15.10 -0.96 -19.72
C ASP A 8 16.29 -1.59 -18.97
N ALA A 9 17.50 -1.06 -19.17
CA ALA A 9 18.72 -1.52 -18.48
C ALA A 9 18.76 -1.15 -16.99
N SER A 10 17.97 -0.16 -16.56
CA SER A 10 17.93 0.34 -15.18
C SER A 10 16.79 -0.24 -14.34
N LEU A 11 15.93 -1.09 -14.92
CA LEU A 11 14.75 -1.62 -14.21
C LEU A 11 15.13 -2.34 -12.91
N GLU A 12 16.29 -2.99 -12.87
CA GLU A 12 16.82 -3.63 -11.65
C GLU A 12 17.04 -2.63 -10.50
N GLN A 13 17.30 -1.36 -10.82
CA GLN A 13 17.51 -0.29 -9.84
C GLN A 13 16.20 0.36 -9.37
N LYS A 14 15.04 -0.06 -9.92
CA LYS A 14 13.71 0.47 -9.62
C LYS A 14 13.66 2.01 -9.65
N PRO A 15 13.88 2.62 -10.82
CA PRO A 15 14.07 4.06 -10.95
C PRO A 15 12.88 4.85 -10.40
N ALA A 16 13.19 5.97 -9.73
CA ALA A 16 12.19 6.84 -9.14
C ALA A 16 11.46 7.63 -10.24
N VAL A 17 10.16 7.83 -10.03
CA VAL A 17 9.26 8.66 -10.81
C VAL A 17 8.87 9.84 -9.94
N VAL A 18 9.30 11.02 -10.34
CA VAL A 18 9.09 12.27 -9.60
C VAL A 18 8.26 13.23 -10.43
N GLU A 19 7.33 13.95 -9.82
CA GLU A 19 6.64 15.04 -10.51
C GLU A 19 7.47 16.33 -10.40
N THR A 20 7.80 16.93 -11.55
CA THR A 20 8.51 18.21 -11.65
C THR A 20 7.86 19.05 -12.73
N ASP A 21 7.44 20.28 -12.39
CA ASP A 21 6.81 21.23 -13.32
C ASP A 21 5.62 20.65 -14.11
N GLY A 22 4.77 19.85 -13.44
CA GLY A 22 3.60 19.20 -14.05
C GLY A 22 3.93 18.07 -15.04
N LYS A 23 5.19 17.64 -15.09
CA LYS A 23 5.65 16.47 -15.83
C LYS A 23 6.09 15.40 -14.85
N LEU A 24 5.88 14.14 -15.20
CA LEU A 24 6.55 13.06 -14.48
C LEU A 24 7.96 12.93 -15.03
N VAL A 25 8.92 12.56 -14.20
CA VAL A 25 10.33 12.43 -14.57
C VAL A 25 10.81 11.12 -13.99
N VAL A 26 11.26 10.21 -14.86
CA VAL A 26 11.91 8.97 -14.43
C VAL A 26 13.40 9.20 -14.33
N ALA A 27 13.94 9.16 -13.11
CA ALA A 27 15.37 9.29 -12.86
C ALA A 27 16.08 7.95 -13.04
N VAL A 28 17.06 7.91 -13.94
CA VAL A 28 17.87 6.73 -14.26
C VAL A 28 19.35 7.10 -14.08
N GLY A 29 19.88 6.89 -12.88
CA GLY A 29 21.23 7.37 -12.53
C GLY A 29 21.33 8.90 -12.64
N ALA A 30 22.29 9.40 -13.42
CA ALA A 30 22.44 10.84 -13.70
C ALA A 30 21.52 11.34 -14.85
N ASP A 31 20.83 10.44 -15.54
CA ASP A 31 19.91 10.77 -16.62
C ASP A 31 18.47 10.90 -16.09
N ALA A 32 17.67 11.73 -16.76
CA ALA A 32 16.25 11.88 -16.47
C ALA A 32 15.43 11.74 -17.76
N VAL A 33 14.33 11.00 -17.69
CA VAL A 33 13.36 10.86 -18.77
C VAL A 33 12.10 11.62 -18.40
N SER A 34 11.85 12.75 -19.06
CA SER A 34 10.63 13.53 -18.83
C SER A 34 9.45 12.92 -19.57
N ILE A 35 8.32 12.85 -18.86
CA ILE A 35 7.07 12.23 -19.24
C ILE A 35 6.00 13.33 -19.28
N PRO A 36 5.39 13.58 -20.44
CA PRO A 36 4.20 14.42 -20.50
C PRO A 36 3.09 13.78 -19.66
N LYS A 37 2.48 14.54 -18.75
CA LYS A 37 1.30 14.10 -17.98
C LYS A 37 0.04 14.04 -18.86
N SER A 38 0.04 14.75 -19.98
CA SER A 38 -1.07 14.78 -20.93
C SER A 38 -1.18 13.46 -21.70
N ALA A 39 -2.33 12.80 -21.60
CA ALA A 39 -2.65 11.62 -22.39
C ALA A 39 -2.59 11.96 -23.89
N ARG A 40 -1.79 11.20 -24.65
CA ARG A 40 -1.91 11.25 -26.12
C ARG A 40 -3.21 10.54 -26.49
N SER A 41 -4.10 11.26 -27.16
CA SER A 41 -5.44 10.76 -27.54
C SER A 41 -5.41 9.57 -28.50
N ASN A 42 -4.27 9.31 -29.13
CA ASN A 42 -4.09 8.23 -30.10
C ASN A 42 -3.68 6.88 -29.48
N ILE A 43 -3.21 6.85 -28.24
CA ILE A 43 -2.94 5.60 -27.53
C ILE A 43 -4.19 5.17 -26.76
N ARG A 44 -4.55 3.90 -26.91
CA ARG A 44 -5.60 3.22 -26.16
C ARG A 44 -4.97 2.19 -25.26
N ILE A 45 -5.45 2.11 -24.04
CA ILE A 45 -5.05 1.13 -23.05
C ILE A 45 -6.27 0.70 -22.25
N HIS A 46 -6.30 -0.57 -21.92
CA HIS A 46 -7.29 -1.17 -21.07
C HIS A 46 -6.63 -2.21 -20.18
N ILE A 47 -7.08 -2.28 -18.92
CA ILE A 47 -6.58 -3.21 -17.92
C ILE A 47 -7.67 -4.26 -17.72
N ASP A 48 -7.40 -5.50 -18.12
CA ASP A 48 -8.35 -6.60 -17.93
C ASP A 48 -8.30 -7.10 -16.47
N ARG A 49 -7.12 -7.04 -15.83
CA ARG A 49 -6.92 -7.50 -14.46
C ARG A 49 -5.75 -6.79 -13.80
N CYS A 50 -5.92 -6.43 -12.53
CA CYS A 50 -4.88 -5.91 -11.66
C CYS A 50 -5.04 -6.50 -10.25
N GLN A 51 -4.15 -7.42 -9.87
CA GLN A 51 -4.26 -8.15 -8.60
C GLN A 51 -2.94 -8.21 -7.85
N ALA A 52 -3.02 -8.32 -6.52
CA ALA A 52 -1.88 -8.54 -5.63
C ALA A 52 -1.95 -9.89 -4.90
N ASN A 53 -0.79 -10.42 -4.52
CA ASN A 53 -0.65 -11.55 -3.63
C ASN A 53 0.57 -11.29 -2.71
N GLY A 54 0.31 -10.67 -1.56
CA GLY A 54 1.37 -10.17 -0.67
C GLY A 54 2.28 -9.20 -1.42
N LYS A 55 3.54 -9.60 -1.62
CA LYS A 55 4.57 -8.81 -2.32
C LYS A 55 4.59 -8.99 -3.84
N GLN A 56 3.62 -9.68 -4.44
CA GLN A 56 3.56 -9.90 -5.88
C GLN A 56 2.39 -9.15 -6.49
N ILE A 57 2.62 -8.43 -7.59
CA ILE A 57 1.57 -7.78 -8.40
C ILE A 57 1.53 -8.44 -9.77
N GLU A 58 0.32 -8.75 -10.24
CA GLU A 58 0.04 -9.18 -11.61
C GLU A 58 -0.91 -8.18 -12.26
N VAL A 59 -0.47 -7.56 -13.36
CA VAL A 59 -1.29 -6.67 -14.20
C VAL A 59 -1.33 -7.24 -15.62
N GLN A 60 -2.52 -7.34 -16.19
CA GLN A 60 -2.68 -7.73 -17.59
C GLN A 60 -3.71 -6.84 -18.28
N GLY A 61 -3.53 -6.67 -19.59
CA GLY A 61 -4.40 -5.81 -20.37
C GLY A 61 -4.03 -5.83 -21.84
N TRP A 62 -4.46 -4.79 -22.53
CA TRP A 62 -4.04 -4.50 -23.89
C TRP A 62 -3.80 -3.02 -24.09
N ALA A 63 -2.89 -2.69 -25.02
CA ALA A 63 -2.62 -1.33 -25.40
C ALA A 63 -2.18 -1.25 -26.87
N PHE A 64 -2.61 -0.20 -27.58
CA PHE A 64 -2.19 0.08 -28.94
C PHE A 64 -2.25 1.58 -29.25
N CYS A 65 -1.49 2.02 -30.25
CA CYS A 65 -1.53 3.38 -30.77
C CYS A 65 -2.19 3.37 -32.14
N ARG A 66 -3.23 4.19 -32.34
CA ARG A 66 -4.01 4.23 -33.59
C ARG A 66 -3.20 4.69 -34.79
N ASP A 67 -2.22 5.54 -34.56
CA ASP A 67 -1.40 6.15 -35.62
C ASP A 67 -0.09 5.38 -35.83
N SER A 68 0.05 4.20 -35.21
CA SER A 68 1.24 3.36 -35.31
C SER A 68 0.83 1.95 -35.69
N GLU A 69 1.42 1.46 -36.78
CA GLU A 69 1.30 0.06 -37.17
C GLU A 69 2.05 -0.84 -36.17
N GLN A 70 3.05 -0.34 -35.44
CA GLN A 70 3.80 -1.17 -34.50
C GLN A 70 3.07 -1.39 -33.17
N PRO A 71 3.17 -2.61 -32.57
CA PRO A 71 2.65 -2.85 -31.23
C PRO A 71 3.39 -1.99 -30.20
N ILE A 72 2.71 -1.68 -29.10
CA ILE A 72 3.33 -1.01 -27.95
C ILE A 72 4.28 -2.01 -27.29
N LYS A 73 5.59 -1.78 -27.43
CA LYS A 73 6.63 -2.70 -26.96
C LYS A 73 6.99 -2.51 -25.49
N ARG A 74 6.59 -1.40 -24.87
CA ARG A 74 7.07 -1.03 -23.54
C ARG A 74 5.95 -0.44 -22.70
N ILE A 75 5.64 -1.16 -21.64
CA ILE A 75 4.71 -0.75 -20.60
C ILE A 75 5.42 -1.00 -19.28
N TYR A 76 5.47 -0.01 -18.40
CA TYR A 76 6.06 -0.16 -17.07
C TYR A 76 4.98 -0.02 -16.01
N LEU A 77 5.18 -0.76 -14.92
CA LEU A 77 4.41 -0.63 -13.71
C LEU A 77 5.24 0.12 -12.69
N ALA A 78 4.65 1.17 -12.11
CA ALA A 78 5.19 1.79 -10.93
C ALA A 78 4.26 1.63 -9.73
N LEU A 79 4.87 1.58 -8.56
CA LEU A 79 4.23 1.62 -7.26
C LEU A 79 4.99 2.63 -6.42
N ASP A 80 4.28 3.50 -5.72
CA ASP A 80 4.89 4.52 -4.87
C ASP A 80 5.92 5.40 -5.59
N GLY A 81 5.65 5.75 -6.85
CA GLY A 81 6.59 6.54 -7.65
C GLY A 81 7.91 5.82 -7.92
N ARG A 82 7.94 4.48 -7.97
CA ARG A 82 9.11 3.71 -8.43
C ARG A 82 8.69 2.68 -9.44
N ILE A 83 9.41 2.56 -10.55
CA ILE A 83 9.15 1.50 -11.52
C ILE A 83 9.58 0.16 -10.93
N ILE A 84 8.65 -0.80 -10.87
CA ILE A 84 8.85 -2.12 -10.25
C ILE A 84 8.74 -3.29 -11.23
N GLY A 85 8.31 -3.03 -12.48
CA GLY A 85 8.19 -4.08 -13.49
C GLY A 85 7.94 -3.54 -14.89
N SER A 86 8.11 -4.42 -15.88
CA SER A 86 7.84 -4.15 -17.29
C SER A 86 6.96 -5.22 -17.92
N GLY A 87 6.20 -4.81 -18.93
CA GLY A 87 5.22 -5.63 -19.64
C GLY A 87 5.90 -6.54 -20.65
N LYS A 88 5.56 -7.83 -20.58
CA LYS A 88 5.83 -8.80 -21.63
C LYS A 88 4.66 -8.76 -22.62
N PRO A 89 4.93 -8.81 -23.94
CA PRO A 89 3.87 -8.84 -24.95
C PRO A 89 3.05 -10.13 -24.83
N VAL A 90 1.74 -10.03 -25.04
CA VAL A 90 0.79 -11.13 -25.01
C VAL A 90 -0.07 -11.11 -26.28
N LEU A 91 -0.33 -12.28 -26.83
CA LEU A 91 -1.20 -12.45 -27.99
C LEU A 91 -2.66 -12.11 -27.63
N ARG A 92 -3.29 -11.22 -28.40
CA ARG A 92 -4.69 -10.79 -28.25
C ARG A 92 -5.36 -10.62 -29.60
N THR A 93 -5.67 -11.76 -30.23
CA THR A 93 -6.36 -11.83 -31.53
C THR A 93 -7.80 -11.29 -31.47
N ASP A 94 -8.42 -11.33 -30.29
CA ASP A 94 -9.71 -10.73 -29.99
C ASP A 94 -9.65 -9.19 -30.12
N VAL A 95 -8.66 -8.55 -29.51
CA VAL A 95 -8.44 -7.10 -29.58
C VAL A 95 -8.13 -6.69 -31.02
N ARG A 96 -7.26 -7.45 -31.70
CA ARG A 96 -6.94 -7.23 -33.11
C ARG A 96 -8.20 -7.18 -33.97
N ARG A 97 -9.07 -8.18 -33.84
CA ARG A 97 -10.31 -8.29 -34.62
C ARG A 97 -11.29 -7.15 -34.35
N VAL A 98 -11.47 -6.76 -33.09
CA VAL A 98 -12.41 -5.69 -32.69
C VAL A 98 -11.97 -4.32 -33.20
N PHE A 99 -10.66 -4.06 -33.19
CA PHE A 99 -10.11 -2.76 -33.57
C PHE A 99 -9.52 -2.73 -34.99
N HIS A 100 -9.69 -3.81 -35.77
CA HIS A 100 -9.17 -3.96 -37.14
C HIS A 100 -7.68 -3.65 -37.25
N LEU A 101 -6.88 -4.27 -36.38
CA LEU A 101 -5.44 -4.02 -36.28
C LEU A 101 -4.62 -5.05 -37.08
N ASP A 102 -3.38 -4.70 -37.41
CA ASP A 102 -2.53 -5.50 -38.30
C ASP A 102 -1.61 -6.51 -37.59
N TYR A 103 -1.49 -6.43 -36.26
CA TYR A 103 -0.62 -7.31 -35.46
C TYR A 103 -1.38 -8.07 -34.37
N ASP A 104 -0.84 -9.17 -33.83
CA ASP A 104 -1.54 -9.94 -32.80
C ASP A 104 -1.07 -9.66 -31.36
N HIS A 105 0.03 -8.93 -31.17
CA HIS A 105 0.68 -8.72 -29.86
C HIS A 105 0.32 -7.37 -29.23
N TYR A 106 -0.98 -7.07 -29.11
CA TYR A 106 -1.48 -5.87 -28.42
C TYR A 106 -1.75 -6.09 -26.93
N GLY A 107 -1.66 -7.32 -26.45
CA GLY A 107 -1.76 -7.64 -25.04
C GLY A 107 -0.47 -7.36 -24.29
N PHE A 108 -0.58 -7.17 -22.98
CA PHE A 108 0.56 -7.12 -22.09
C PHE A 108 0.28 -7.86 -20.78
N ARG A 109 1.35 -8.36 -20.16
CA ARG A 109 1.36 -8.92 -18.81
C ARG A 109 2.59 -8.42 -18.06
N ILE A 110 2.38 -7.92 -16.85
CA ILE A 110 3.42 -7.50 -15.92
C ILE A 110 3.27 -8.37 -14.68
N ASP A 111 4.34 -9.08 -14.33
CA ASP A 111 4.50 -9.74 -13.04
C ASP A 111 5.65 -9.01 -12.31
N ALA A 112 5.37 -8.40 -11.16
CA ALA A 112 6.33 -7.57 -10.42
C ALA A 112 6.39 -7.94 -8.94
N ASN A 113 7.58 -7.83 -8.35
CA ASN A 113 7.79 -8.02 -6.91
C ASN A 113 8.01 -6.68 -6.21
N THR A 114 7.39 -6.52 -5.05
CA THR A 114 7.52 -5.35 -4.18
C THR A 114 8.33 -5.68 -2.93
N GLU A 115 8.74 -4.65 -2.20
CA GLU A 115 9.52 -4.82 -0.96
C GLU A 115 8.60 -5.04 0.26
N PHE A 116 7.35 -4.59 0.14
CA PHE A 116 6.29 -4.62 1.15
C PHE A 116 4.99 -5.17 0.55
N ASP A 117 4.05 -5.58 1.40
CA ASP A 117 2.77 -6.15 0.94
C ASP A 117 1.84 -5.11 0.31
N VAL A 118 1.16 -5.53 -0.75
CA VAL A 118 0.25 -4.72 -1.55
C VAL A 118 -1.17 -5.26 -1.38
N TYR A 119 -2.12 -4.34 -1.24
CA TYR A 119 -3.50 -4.62 -0.90
C TYR A 119 -4.46 -4.05 -1.95
N PRO A 120 -5.70 -4.55 -2.02
CA PRO A 120 -6.74 -3.96 -2.86
C PRO A 120 -6.95 -2.49 -2.49
N GLY A 121 -7.15 -1.65 -3.50
CA GLY A 121 -7.28 -0.20 -3.36
C GLY A 121 -5.94 0.56 -3.43
N ASP A 122 -4.79 -0.13 -3.31
CA ASP A 122 -3.51 0.54 -3.52
C ASP A 122 -3.41 1.07 -4.95
N SER A 123 -2.96 2.32 -5.06
CA SER A 123 -2.73 2.98 -6.34
C SER A 123 -1.43 2.50 -6.96
N ILE A 124 -1.50 2.15 -8.25
CA ILE A 124 -0.35 1.84 -9.09
C ILE A 124 -0.45 2.65 -10.37
N ASP A 125 0.68 2.87 -11.02
CA ASP A 125 0.77 3.68 -12.23
C ASP A 125 1.31 2.85 -13.38
N LEU A 126 0.63 2.93 -14.53
CA LEU A 126 1.06 2.30 -15.78
C LEU A 126 1.65 3.37 -16.70
N PHE A 127 2.86 3.11 -17.19
CA PHE A 127 3.59 3.99 -18.10
C PHE A 127 3.74 3.32 -19.46
N VAL A 128 3.12 3.86 -20.49
CA VAL A 128 3.00 3.24 -21.81
C VAL A 128 3.82 4.01 -22.83
N MET A 129 4.73 3.38 -23.57
CA MET A 129 5.58 4.04 -24.57
C MET A 129 5.46 3.45 -25.98
N ASP A 130 5.23 4.33 -26.97
CA ASP A 130 5.08 3.98 -28.39
C ASP A 130 6.20 4.54 -29.30
N GLY A 131 7.26 5.11 -28.71
CA GLY A 131 8.38 5.73 -29.44
C GLY A 131 8.14 7.19 -29.84
N GLY A 132 6.88 7.64 -29.92
CA GLY A 132 6.50 9.05 -30.11
C GLY A 132 6.24 9.79 -28.80
N GLY A 133 6.05 9.06 -27.70
CA GLY A 133 5.90 9.63 -26.36
C GLY A 133 5.53 8.58 -25.33
N MET A 134 5.10 9.04 -24.16
CA MET A 134 4.66 8.18 -23.07
C MET A 134 3.33 8.68 -22.48
N ILE A 135 2.50 7.75 -22.00
CA ILE A 135 1.26 8.03 -21.27
C ILE A 135 1.33 7.46 -19.86
N HIS A 136 0.81 8.22 -18.91
CA HIS A 136 0.56 7.81 -17.53
C HIS A 136 -0.91 7.39 -17.37
N VAL A 137 -1.11 6.19 -16.82
CA VAL A 137 -2.43 5.61 -16.56
C VAL A 137 -2.52 5.25 -15.08
N PRO A 138 -3.14 6.09 -14.25
CA PRO A 138 -3.37 5.75 -12.85
C PRO A 138 -4.42 4.63 -12.78
N THR A 139 -4.15 3.63 -11.94
CA THR A 139 -5.06 2.52 -11.69
C THR A 139 -4.95 2.07 -10.23
N ALA A 140 -5.82 1.17 -9.80
CA ALA A 140 -5.77 0.58 -8.47
C ALA A 140 -5.75 -0.94 -8.54
N ILE A 141 -5.15 -1.57 -7.54
CA ILE A 141 -5.25 -3.01 -7.31
C ILE A 141 -6.72 -3.33 -7.02
N SER A 142 -7.34 -4.17 -7.85
CA SER A 142 -8.78 -4.46 -7.74
C SER A 142 -9.08 -5.79 -7.04
N GLY A 143 -8.06 -6.63 -6.78
CA GLY A 143 -8.26 -7.91 -6.10
C GLY A 143 -7.01 -8.47 -5.44
N THR A 144 -7.22 -9.42 -4.53
CA THR A 144 -6.18 -10.25 -3.90
C THR A 144 -6.37 -11.71 -4.25
N ARG A 145 -5.26 -12.46 -4.39
CA ARG A 145 -5.31 -13.92 -4.30
C ARG A 145 -5.20 -14.34 -2.85
N GLY A 146 -6.31 -14.31 -2.12
CA GLY A 146 -6.38 -14.78 -0.74
C GLY A 146 -7.72 -14.44 -0.12
N PRO A 147 -8.21 -15.24 0.84
CA PRO A 147 -9.48 -14.94 1.47
C PRO A 147 -9.29 -13.68 2.33
N ALA A 148 -10.01 -12.61 1.98
CA ALA A 148 -10.22 -11.50 2.89
C ALA A 148 -11.16 -12.01 4.00
N VAL A 149 -10.62 -12.74 4.97
CA VAL A 149 -11.46 -13.30 6.03
C VAL A 149 -11.79 -12.18 7.01
N ALA A 150 -13.08 -11.88 7.13
CA ALA A 150 -13.59 -10.95 8.12
C ALA A 150 -13.61 -11.64 9.49
N ALA A 151 -12.53 -11.46 10.25
CA ALA A 151 -12.56 -11.79 11.68
C ALA A 151 -13.70 -11.01 12.34
N THR A 152 -14.37 -11.63 13.31
CA THR A 152 -15.51 -11.01 14.01
C THR A 152 -15.26 -10.80 15.49
N LYS A 153 -14.37 -11.60 16.09
CA LYS A 153 -14.00 -11.49 17.51
C LYS A 153 -12.49 -11.51 17.72
N VAL A 154 -12.09 -10.87 18.81
CA VAL A 154 -10.73 -10.79 19.33
C VAL A 154 -10.73 -11.41 20.72
N ALA A 155 -9.92 -12.45 20.93
CA ALA A 155 -9.72 -13.06 22.24
C ALA A 155 -8.26 -12.89 22.69
N LEU A 156 -8.05 -12.68 23.99
CA LEU A 156 -6.73 -12.58 24.60
C LEU A 156 -6.51 -13.79 25.52
N ASN A 157 -5.33 -14.41 25.45
CA ASN A 157 -4.90 -15.44 26.40
C ASN A 157 -3.42 -15.24 26.73
N GLY A 158 -3.14 -14.61 27.87
CA GLY A 158 -1.77 -14.24 28.24
C GLY A 158 -1.13 -13.32 27.21
N GLU A 159 -0.01 -13.75 26.63
CA GLU A 159 0.77 -13.01 25.63
C GLU A 159 0.31 -13.26 24.19
N LYS A 160 -0.87 -13.85 24.00
CA LYS A 160 -1.41 -14.19 22.69
C LYS A 160 -2.73 -13.49 22.42
N LEU A 161 -2.89 -13.03 21.18
CA LEU A 161 -4.14 -12.52 20.63
C LEU A 161 -4.65 -13.48 19.56
N PHE A 162 -5.96 -13.69 19.54
CA PHE A 162 -6.60 -14.56 18.57
C PHE A 162 -7.70 -13.83 17.83
N LEU A 163 -7.68 -13.94 16.51
CA LEU A 163 -8.79 -13.53 15.66
C LEU A 163 -9.66 -14.75 15.37
N LEU A 164 -10.95 -14.63 15.68
CA LEU A 164 -11.92 -15.69 15.51
C LEU A 164 -12.84 -15.35 14.34
N HIS A 165 -12.87 -16.25 13.36
CA HIS A 165 -13.72 -16.15 12.19
C HIS A 165 -15.11 -16.75 12.48
N PRO A 166 -16.20 -16.14 11.99
CA PRO A 166 -17.57 -16.55 12.33
C PRO A 166 -17.92 -17.95 11.80
N GLU A 167 -17.21 -18.43 10.78
CA GLU A 167 -17.40 -19.76 10.19
C GLU A 167 -16.70 -20.89 10.96
N ALA A 168 -15.90 -20.55 12.00
CA ALA A 168 -15.23 -21.54 12.84
C ALA A 168 -16.24 -22.15 13.84
N THR A 169 -16.89 -23.25 13.47
CA THR A 169 -17.77 -24.00 14.37
C THR A 169 -16.94 -24.72 15.45
N THR A 170 -16.80 -24.08 16.61
CA THR A 170 -16.57 -24.56 18.01
C THR A 170 -15.69 -25.78 18.35
N ALA A 171 -15.13 -26.55 17.42
CA ALA A 171 -14.36 -27.75 17.72
C ALA A 171 -13.05 -27.88 16.94
N GLU A 172 -12.81 -27.11 15.89
CA GLU A 172 -11.57 -27.18 15.11
C GLU A 172 -10.79 -25.88 15.16
N VAL A 173 -9.46 -26.03 15.19
CA VAL A 173 -8.44 -24.98 15.02
C VAL A 173 -8.61 -24.23 13.68
N ALA A 174 -9.41 -24.76 12.76
CA ALA A 174 -9.77 -24.16 11.49
C ALA A 174 -10.53 -22.83 11.70
N GLY A 175 -9.90 -21.72 11.33
CA GLY A 175 -10.50 -20.38 11.41
C GLY A 175 -10.07 -19.54 12.61
N ARG A 176 -8.97 -19.91 13.28
CA ARG A 176 -8.29 -19.09 14.28
C ARG A 176 -6.95 -18.61 13.74
N GLU A 177 -6.71 -17.31 13.80
CA GLU A 177 -5.38 -16.73 13.60
C GLU A 177 -4.78 -16.36 14.96
N GLU A 178 -3.48 -16.61 15.13
CA GLU A 178 -2.77 -16.43 16.40
C GLU A 178 -1.63 -15.42 16.24
N PHE A 179 -1.63 -14.40 17.10
CA PHE A 179 -0.64 -13.34 17.09
C PHE A 179 0.06 -13.26 18.45
N ASP A 180 1.36 -13.03 18.42
CA ASP A 180 2.14 -12.64 19.59
C ASP A 180 1.79 -11.20 19.97
N LEU A 181 1.35 -10.98 21.22
CA LEU A 181 1.15 -9.64 21.74
C LEU A 181 2.49 -9.02 22.07
N VAL A 182 2.80 -7.91 21.41
CA VAL A 182 4.11 -7.26 21.53
C VAL A 182 3.98 -5.77 21.79
N ASN A 183 4.99 -5.19 22.46
CA ASN A 183 5.01 -3.78 22.84
C ASN A 183 5.86 -2.89 21.91
N ASN A 184 6.50 -3.48 20.89
CA ASN A 184 7.37 -2.78 19.95
C ASN A 184 6.64 -2.33 18.66
N ILE A 185 5.37 -2.68 18.50
CA ILE A 185 4.50 -2.02 17.53
C ILE A 185 4.21 -0.62 18.11
N GLN A 186 4.50 0.42 17.34
CA GLN A 186 4.16 1.79 17.68
C GLN A 186 2.86 2.13 16.96
N LEU A 187 1.80 2.39 17.72
CA LEU A 187 0.48 2.72 17.22
C LEU A 187 0.00 4.00 17.88
N HIS A 188 -0.44 4.96 17.07
CA HIS A 188 -1.00 6.22 17.51
C HIS A 188 -2.27 6.54 16.74
N VAL A 189 -3.30 6.99 17.47
CA VAL A 189 -4.56 7.46 16.88
C VAL A 189 -4.56 8.99 16.92
N ASP A 190 -4.43 9.60 15.74
CA ASP A 190 -4.45 11.06 15.57
C ASP A 190 -5.84 11.61 15.90
N ARG A 191 -6.90 10.92 15.44
CA ARG A 191 -8.29 11.37 15.56
C ARG A 191 -9.26 10.19 15.56
N ILE A 192 -10.26 10.28 16.44
CA ILE A 192 -11.44 9.42 16.41
C ILE A 192 -12.71 10.26 16.56
N GLU A 193 -13.65 10.06 15.64
CA GLU A 193 -14.93 10.78 15.62
C GLU A 193 -16.07 9.79 15.53
N ILE A 194 -17.10 9.98 16.36
CA ILE A 194 -18.35 9.23 16.29
C ILE A 194 -19.43 10.24 15.90
N SER A 195 -20.08 10.01 14.76
CA SER A 195 -21.18 10.86 14.32
C SER A 195 -22.16 10.05 13.49
N GLN A 196 -23.46 10.15 13.80
CA GLN A 196 -24.54 9.58 13.00
C GLN A 196 -24.36 8.08 12.66
N GLY A 197 -23.97 7.26 13.64
CA GLY A 197 -23.73 5.83 13.42
C GLY A 197 -22.50 5.54 12.55
N ARG A 198 -21.59 6.50 12.38
CA ARG A 198 -20.29 6.31 11.74
C ARG A 198 -19.17 6.58 12.72
N VAL A 199 -18.12 5.78 12.64
CA VAL A 199 -16.87 6.02 13.34
C VAL A 199 -15.77 6.26 12.31
N THR A 200 -15.13 7.42 12.38
CA THR A 200 -13.95 7.78 11.60
C THR A 200 -12.72 7.68 12.47
N VAL A 201 -11.73 6.90 12.06
CA VAL A 201 -10.47 6.72 12.77
C VAL A 201 -9.32 7.06 11.84
N ARG A 202 -8.36 7.86 12.32
CA ARG A 202 -7.11 8.15 11.62
C ARG A 202 -5.93 8.08 12.57
N GLY A 203 -4.79 7.68 12.04
CA GLY A 203 -3.58 7.54 12.84
C GLY A 203 -2.40 7.04 12.04
N TRP A 204 -1.42 6.49 12.76
CA TRP A 204 -0.27 5.83 12.19
C TRP A 204 0.18 4.64 13.04
N CYS A 205 0.78 3.66 12.38
CA CYS A 205 1.24 2.41 12.94
C CYS A 205 2.51 1.93 12.23
N PHE A 206 3.49 1.42 12.97
CA PHE A 206 4.63 0.67 12.42
C PHE A 206 5.20 -0.32 13.44
N ASP A 207 5.90 -1.34 12.98
CA ASP A 207 6.65 -2.27 13.84
C ASP A 207 8.15 -1.98 13.71
N GLN A 208 8.83 -1.74 14.84
CA GLN A 208 10.27 -1.42 14.87
C GLN A 208 11.18 -2.59 14.44
N HIS A 209 10.72 -3.83 14.57
CA HIS A 209 11.46 -5.03 14.18
C HIS A 209 11.10 -5.49 12.76
N LEU A 210 9.87 -5.22 12.32
CA LEU A 210 9.38 -5.54 10.98
C LEU A 210 9.11 -4.25 10.18
N MET A 211 10.15 -3.42 10.03
CA MET A 211 9.99 -2.07 9.47
C MET A 211 9.41 -2.06 8.05
N ASP A 212 9.70 -3.07 7.23
CA ASP A 212 9.19 -3.18 5.85
C ASP A 212 7.82 -3.87 5.77
N ALA A 213 7.34 -4.44 6.87
CA ALA A 213 6.00 -5.00 6.91
C ALA A 213 4.97 -3.88 6.89
N ARG A 214 3.77 -4.22 6.42
CA ARG A 214 2.66 -3.27 6.33
C ARG A 214 1.60 -3.61 7.36
N PRO A 215 1.51 -2.86 8.47
CA PRO A 215 0.53 -3.14 9.50
C PRO A 215 -0.89 -2.99 8.96
N GLN A 216 -1.79 -3.83 9.47
CA GLN A 216 -3.22 -3.67 9.32
C GLN A 216 -3.81 -3.26 10.66
N VAL A 217 -4.84 -2.42 10.61
CA VAL A 217 -5.49 -1.88 11.81
C VAL A 217 -6.98 -2.16 11.78
N GLY A 218 -7.56 -2.41 12.95
CA GLY A 218 -8.99 -2.58 13.11
C GLY A 218 -9.51 -1.92 14.38
N LEU A 219 -10.79 -1.59 14.41
CA LEU A 219 -11.47 -1.07 15.59
C LEU A 219 -12.10 -2.20 16.39
N VAL A 220 -11.92 -2.20 17.70
CA VAL A 220 -12.41 -3.23 18.63
C VAL A 220 -13.27 -2.57 19.71
N LYS A 221 -14.40 -3.19 20.07
CA LYS A 221 -15.20 -2.84 21.26
C LYS A 221 -15.45 -4.11 22.07
N GLY A 222 -14.98 -4.14 23.32
CA GLY A 222 -14.98 -5.40 24.09
C GLY A 222 -14.14 -6.46 23.39
N ASP A 223 -14.72 -7.64 23.12
CA ASP A 223 -14.12 -8.73 22.34
C ASP A 223 -14.54 -8.69 20.86
N MET A 224 -15.34 -7.71 20.42
CA MET A 224 -15.85 -7.65 19.06
C MET A 224 -14.94 -6.80 18.17
N LEU A 225 -14.56 -7.36 17.02
CA LEU A 225 -13.88 -6.62 15.97
C LEU A 225 -14.94 -5.87 15.14
N MET A 226 -15.01 -4.56 15.31
CA MET A 226 -16.02 -3.68 14.72
C MET A 226 -15.74 -3.34 13.25
N SER A 227 -14.53 -3.60 12.76
CA SER A 227 -14.12 -3.31 11.39
C SER A 227 -13.32 -4.46 10.79
N PRO A 228 -13.29 -4.61 9.46
CA PRO A 228 -12.21 -5.37 8.82
C PRO A 228 -10.84 -4.84 9.25
N LEU A 229 -9.81 -5.67 9.13
CA LEU A 229 -8.43 -5.23 9.26
C LEU A 229 -8.01 -4.47 7.99
N ILE A 230 -7.73 -3.19 8.15
CA ILE A 230 -7.46 -2.26 7.06
C ILE A 230 -5.96 -1.98 7.01
N PRO A 231 -5.29 -2.19 5.87
CA PRO A 231 -3.87 -1.91 5.75
C PRO A 231 -3.59 -0.41 5.92
N CYS A 232 -2.47 -0.07 6.56
CA CYS A 232 -1.98 1.30 6.56
C CYS A 232 -1.69 1.71 5.12
N SER A 233 -2.40 2.68 4.54
CA SER A 233 -2.30 3.08 3.12
C SER A 233 -1.92 4.53 2.92
N VAL A 234 -1.75 5.29 4.01
CA VAL A 234 -1.42 6.70 3.97
C VAL A 234 0.08 6.86 4.21
N LYS A 235 0.77 7.62 3.35
CA LYS A 235 2.18 7.92 3.56
C LYS A 235 2.36 8.89 4.73
N ARG A 236 3.34 8.64 5.60
CA ARG A 236 3.64 9.48 6.76
C ARG A 236 5.14 9.80 6.84
N PRO A 237 5.67 10.63 5.91
CA PRO A 237 7.07 11.02 5.94
C PRO A 237 7.46 11.72 7.25
N ASP A 238 6.52 12.40 7.89
CA ASP A 238 6.68 13.00 9.21
C ASP A 238 6.96 11.96 10.30
N VAL A 239 6.33 10.78 10.23
CA VAL A 239 6.55 9.67 11.17
C VAL A 239 7.88 8.98 10.87
N ILE A 240 8.20 8.78 9.59
CA ILE A 240 9.49 8.23 9.16
C ILE A 240 10.64 9.11 9.68
N GLU A 241 10.54 10.42 9.51
CA GLU A 241 11.53 11.39 9.98
C GLU A 241 11.62 11.40 11.51
N ALA A 242 10.49 11.53 12.22
CA ALA A 242 10.46 11.64 13.67
C ALA A 242 11.03 10.41 14.40
N TYR A 243 10.91 9.23 13.81
CA TYR A 243 11.38 7.97 14.38
C TYR A 243 12.63 7.42 13.67
N SER A 244 13.23 8.18 12.74
CA SER A 244 14.40 7.76 11.95
C SER A 244 14.22 6.38 11.31
N LEU A 245 13.04 6.09 10.77
CA LEU A 245 12.73 4.79 10.18
C LEU A 245 13.50 4.62 8.86
N THR A 246 14.15 3.47 8.68
CA THR A 246 14.84 3.09 7.44
C THR A 246 14.00 2.20 6.54
N SER A 247 12.68 2.19 6.77
CA SER A 247 11.72 1.34 6.06
C SER A 247 11.64 1.68 4.57
N LYS A 248 11.52 0.63 3.75
CA LYS A 248 11.16 0.68 2.33
C LYS A 248 9.66 0.78 2.12
N ASN A 249 8.86 0.45 3.13
CA ASN A 249 7.42 0.68 3.14
C ASN A 249 7.15 2.15 3.47
N PRO A 250 6.53 2.94 2.59
CA PRO A 250 6.20 4.34 2.86
C PRO A 250 4.89 4.52 3.64
N PHE A 251 4.15 3.43 3.87
CA PHE A 251 2.78 3.47 4.37
C PHE A 251 2.69 3.08 5.85
N GLN A 252 2.82 4.09 6.72
CA GLN A 252 2.59 3.96 8.17
C GLN A 252 1.25 4.53 8.60
N GLY A 253 0.61 5.38 7.80
CA GLY A 253 -0.65 6.02 8.15
C GLY A 253 -1.85 5.15 7.82
N PHE A 254 -2.90 5.27 8.63
CA PHE A 254 -4.20 4.67 8.36
C PHE A 254 -5.32 5.70 8.51
N GLY A 255 -6.40 5.47 7.79
CA GLY A 255 -7.62 6.24 7.88
C GLY A 255 -8.79 5.43 7.36
N PHE A 256 -9.83 5.27 8.16
CA PHE A 256 -11.00 4.52 7.75
C PHE A 256 -12.27 5.01 8.44
N ASP A 257 -13.38 4.77 7.77
CA ASP A 257 -14.72 5.01 8.29
C ASP A 257 -15.45 3.67 8.36
N ILE A 258 -16.12 3.41 9.48
CA ILE A 258 -17.04 2.28 9.59
C ILE A 258 -18.43 2.75 9.95
N HIS A 259 -19.42 2.01 9.48
CA HIS A 259 -20.77 2.10 10.01
C HIS A 259 -20.86 1.24 11.27
N ALA A 260 -21.34 1.83 12.35
CA ALA A 260 -21.41 1.17 13.65
C ALA A 260 -22.68 1.64 14.37
N ASP A 261 -23.77 0.96 14.08
CA ASP A 261 -25.07 1.23 14.68
C ASP A 261 -25.01 1.05 16.21
N GLY A 262 -25.66 1.99 16.91
CA GLY A 262 -25.72 1.98 18.36
C GLY A 262 -24.47 2.46 19.09
N LEU A 263 -23.39 2.85 18.38
CA LEU A 263 -22.28 3.56 19.03
C LEU A 263 -22.65 5.01 19.31
N GLN A 264 -22.49 5.41 20.56
CA GLN A 264 -22.64 6.80 21.01
C GLN A 264 -21.28 7.42 21.31
N GLU A 265 -21.23 8.75 21.41
CA GLU A 265 -20.00 9.49 21.71
C GLU A 265 -19.36 9.02 23.05
N ASP A 266 -20.18 8.65 24.03
CA ASP A 266 -19.73 8.14 25.32
C ASP A 266 -19.03 6.77 25.23
N ASP A 267 -19.24 6.02 24.14
CA ASP A 267 -18.55 4.75 23.90
C ASP A 267 -17.08 4.93 23.51
N LYS A 268 -16.61 6.15 23.22
CA LYS A 268 -15.23 6.41 22.79
C LYS A 268 -14.17 5.81 23.71
N GLN A 269 -14.43 5.76 25.02
CA GLN A 269 -13.50 5.20 26.00
C GLN A 269 -13.44 3.67 26.00
N ALA A 270 -14.48 3.00 25.48
CA ALA A 270 -14.57 1.55 25.38
C ALA A 270 -14.01 1.00 24.06
N LEU A 271 -13.81 1.87 23.07
CA LEU A 271 -13.16 1.50 21.82
C LEU A 271 -11.67 1.22 22.07
N ARG A 272 -11.08 0.39 21.20
CA ARG A 272 -9.66 0.02 21.14
C ARG A 272 -9.23 -0.10 19.68
N VAL A 273 -8.00 0.29 19.34
CA VAL A 273 -7.42 0.01 18.02
C VAL A 273 -6.51 -1.21 18.16
N LEU A 274 -6.78 -2.20 17.33
CA LEU A 274 -5.94 -3.36 17.12
C LEU A 274 -5.02 -3.05 15.93
N ALA A 275 -3.72 -3.23 16.12
CA ALA A 275 -2.76 -3.35 15.03
C ALA A 275 -2.28 -4.79 14.94
N VAL A 276 -2.22 -5.34 13.73
CA VAL A 276 -1.59 -6.62 13.44
C VAL A 276 -0.54 -6.46 12.35
N VAL A 277 0.51 -7.28 12.42
CA VAL A 277 1.60 -7.30 11.46
C VAL A 277 1.91 -8.75 11.14
N CYS A 278 1.79 -9.10 9.86
CA CYS A 278 2.12 -10.41 9.32
C CYS A 278 3.29 -10.27 8.35
N ALA A 279 4.47 -10.75 8.71
CA ALA A 279 5.61 -10.80 7.80
C ALA A 279 6.59 -11.89 8.22
N ASP A 280 7.27 -12.51 7.25
CA ASP A 280 8.35 -13.48 7.48
C ASP A 280 7.96 -14.61 8.46
N ARG A 281 6.72 -15.10 8.36
CA ARG A 281 6.10 -16.11 9.25
C ARG A 281 5.90 -15.66 10.70
N GLN A 282 6.15 -14.40 11.02
CA GLN A 282 5.78 -13.79 12.29
C GLN A 282 4.38 -13.18 12.19
N GLN A 283 3.56 -13.45 13.21
CA GLN A 283 2.25 -12.85 13.41
C GLN A 283 2.30 -12.09 14.74
N ARG A 284 2.28 -10.77 14.67
CA ARG A 284 2.44 -9.88 15.84
C ARG A 284 1.23 -8.98 15.94
N ALA A 285 0.82 -8.67 17.16
CA ALA A 285 -0.31 -7.78 17.39
C ALA A 285 -0.04 -6.83 18.57
N MET A 286 -0.71 -5.69 18.52
CA MET A 286 -0.79 -4.75 19.63
C MET A 286 -2.23 -4.25 19.73
N LEU A 287 -2.76 -4.23 20.94
CA LEU A 287 -4.08 -3.67 21.22
C LEU A 287 -3.91 -2.44 22.10
N THR A 288 -4.31 -1.28 21.62
CA THR A 288 -4.21 -0.04 22.41
C THR A 288 -5.44 0.13 23.28
N ASN A 289 -5.22 0.53 24.54
CA ASN A 289 -6.27 1.17 25.32
C ASN A 289 -6.31 2.65 24.93
N PHE A 290 -7.48 3.17 24.53
CA PHE A 290 -7.67 4.61 24.35
C PHE A 290 -7.63 5.30 25.72
N SER A 291 -6.44 5.52 26.26
CA SER A 291 -6.27 6.65 27.15
C SER A 291 -6.08 7.86 26.24
N HIS A 292 -7.12 8.68 26.10
CA HIS A 292 -7.13 9.88 25.26
C HIS A 292 -6.10 10.89 25.81
N LYS A 293 -4.81 10.60 25.68
CA LYS A 293 -3.75 11.58 25.89
C LYS A 293 -3.71 12.39 24.61
N LYS A 294 -4.28 13.60 24.68
CA LYS A 294 -4.02 14.64 23.69
C LYS A 294 -2.50 14.71 23.53
N VAL A 295 -1.97 14.17 22.43
CA VAL A 295 -0.54 14.26 22.16
C VAL A 295 -0.29 15.73 21.88
N ASN A 296 0.26 16.42 22.87
CA ASN A 296 0.85 17.72 22.67
C ASN A 296 2.06 17.47 21.77
N LEU A 297 1.84 17.55 20.45
CA LEU A 297 2.93 17.69 19.50
C LEU A 297 3.73 18.89 19.99
N LEU A 298 4.90 18.63 20.56
CA LEU A 298 5.81 19.70 20.95
C LEU A 298 6.03 20.58 19.72
N PRO A 299 5.98 21.91 19.84
CA PRO A 299 6.19 22.80 18.71
C PRO A 299 7.46 22.40 17.97
N ARG A 300 7.34 22.15 16.66
CA ARG A 300 8.47 21.91 15.74
C ARG A 300 9.49 23.02 15.97
N GLY A 301 10.58 22.73 16.69
CA GLY A 301 11.59 23.72 17.05
C GLY A 301 12.31 23.52 18.40
N LYS A 302 11.88 22.59 19.27
CA LYS A 302 12.61 22.28 20.52
C LYS A 302 12.83 20.78 20.74
N GLN A 303 13.56 20.15 19.85
CA GLN A 303 14.31 18.93 20.18
C GLN A 303 15.65 18.94 19.47
N ILE A 304 16.57 19.80 19.92
CA ILE A 304 18.01 19.57 19.80
C ILE A 304 18.64 20.05 21.12
N PHE A 305 19.48 19.19 21.70
CA PHE A 305 20.28 19.35 22.93
C PHE A 305 19.54 19.18 24.26
N GLY A 306 19.52 17.94 24.73
CA GLY A 306 19.14 17.64 26.11
C GLY A 306 19.56 16.27 26.65
N ILE A 307 20.42 15.51 25.98
CA ILE A 307 21.01 14.26 26.52
C ILE A 307 22.43 14.07 25.96
N LEU A 308 23.34 15.01 26.20
CA LEU A 308 24.78 14.85 25.94
C LEU A 308 25.61 15.77 26.85
N GLU A 309 25.33 15.79 28.15
CA GLU A 309 26.27 16.30 29.16
C GLU A 309 26.20 15.43 30.40
N ARG A 310 26.88 14.28 30.39
CA ARG A 310 27.26 13.58 31.63
C ARG A 310 28.36 12.53 31.47
N TRP A 311 29.29 12.72 30.55
CA TRP A 311 30.50 11.89 30.50
C TRP A 311 31.65 12.73 29.96
N TRP A 312 32.28 13.54 30.81
CA TRP A 312 33.69 14.00 30.75
C TRP A 312 33.97 14.79 32.03
N ALA A 313 34.18 14.09 33.15
CA ALA A 313 34.84 14.60 34.35
C ALA A 313 35.12 13.44 35.34
N ARG A 314 36.11 12.60 35.00
CA ARG A 314 37.12 11.99 35.89
C ARG A 314 37.95 11.00 35.10
#